data_AF-A0A8X8BFV0-F1
#
_entry.id   AF-A0A8X8BFV0-F1
#
_cell.length_a   1.000
_cell.length_b   1.000
_cell.length_c   1.000
_cell.angle_alpha   90.00
_cell.angle_beta   90.00
_cell.angle_gamma   90.00
#
_symmetry.space_group_name_H-M   'P 1'
#
loop_
_entity.id
_entity.type
_entity.pdbx_description
1 polymer ?
#
loop_
_entity_poly.entity_id
_entity_poly.type
_entity_poly.pdbx_seq_one_letter_code
_entity_poly.pdbx_strand_id
1 'polypeptide(L)'
;MDPIELLGVLPTCHFGKLCSKKYLSVIHHRMVLAGNHPRSHFYGEFLGLAKAVWLLHLLAFSLDPSPSHYEANCGAEFHSQYMESVVRFLDGLVPAG
;
A
#
# COMPACT_ATOMS: atom_id res chain seq x y z
N MET A 1 10.56 -6.84 -11.76
CA MET A 1 11.71 -7.21 -10.91
C MET A 1 11.22 -7.93 -9.67
N ASP A 2 11.83 -9.06 -9.36
CA ASP A 2 11.61 -9.80 -8.12
C ASP A 2 12.25 -9.03 -6.93
N PRO A 3 11.55 -8.85 -5.80
CA PRO A 3 12.08 -8.06 -4.68
C PRO A 3 13.24 -8.73 -3.95
N ILE A 4 13.35 -10.07 -3.94
CA ILE A 4 14.48 -10.78 -3.34
C ILE A 4 15.73 -10.54 -4.20
N GLU A 5 15.60 -10.68 -5.52
CA GLU A 5 16.70 -10.40 -6.46
C GLU A 5 17.18 -8.94 -6.34
N LEU A 6 16.25 -7.98 -6.32
CA LEU A 6 16.58 -6.55 -6.18
C LEU A 6 17.38 -6.28 -4.90
N LEU A 7 16.93 -6.81 -3.76
CA LEU A 7 17.59 -6.60 -2.47
C LEU A 7 18.89 -7.39 -2.32
N GLY A 8 19.11 -8.40 -3.17
CA GLY A 8 20.41 -9.06 -3.33
C GLY A 8 21.47 -8.15 -3.97
N VAL A 9 21.07 -7.21 -4.83
CA VAL A 9 21.98 -6.28 -5.52
C VAL A 9 22.06 -4.94 -4.79
N LEU A 10 20.91 -4.41 -4.34
CA LEU A 10 20.78 -3.08 -3.73
C LEU A 10 20.05 -3.15 -2.38
N PRO A 11 20.66 -3.75 -1.35
CA PRO A 11 20.00 -3.96 -0.06
C PRO A 11 19.58 -2.64 0.62
N THR A 12 20.33 -1.56 0.41
CA THR A 12 20.08 -0.27 1.07
C THR A 12 19.35 0.76 0.20
N CYS A 13 18.71 0.33 -0.89
CA CYS A 13 17.86 1.21 -1.70
C CYS A 13 16.64 1.74 -0.90
N HIS A 14 15.92 2.72 -1.43
CA HIS A 14 14.75 3.29 -0.74
C HIS A 14 13.68 2.23 -0.41
N PHE A 15 13.43 1.31 -1.34
CA PHE A 15 12.56 0.16 -1.09
C PHE A 15 13.10 -0.74 0.04
N GLY A 16 14.39 -1.09 0.00
CA GLY A 16 15.04 -1.90 1.05
C GLY A 16 14.98 -1.26 2.43
N LYS A 17 15.19 0.05 2.53
CA LYS A 17 15.02 0.81 3.78
C LYS A 17 13.58 0.75 4.30
N LEU A 18 12.58 0.87 3.41
CA LEU A 18 11.17 0.70 3.79
C LEU A 18 10.92 -0.72 4.31
N CYS A 19 11.38 -1.75 3.59
CA CYS A 19 11.24 -3.15 3.99
C CYS A 19 11.86 -3.41 5.36
N SER A 20 13.09 -2.95 5.61
CA SER A 20 13.78 -3.11 6.89
C SER A 20 13.01 -2.44 8.03
N LYS A 21 12.57 -1.19 7.84
CA LYS A 21 11.81 -0.45 8.85
C LYS A 21 10.48 -1.13 9.19
N LYS A 22 9.72 -1.55 8.17
CA LYS A 22 8.40 -2.19 8.34
C LYS A 22 8.50 -3.61 8.89
N TYR A 23 9.53 -4.36 8.50
CA TYR A 23 9.74 -5.70 9.03
C TYR A 23 10.13 -5.65 10.50
N LEU A 24 11.06 -4.76 10.86
CA LEU A 24 11.53 -4.60 12.24
C LEU A 24 10.46 -4.05 13.20
N SER A 25 9.42 -3.37 12.68
CA SER A 25 8.30 -2.95 13.54
C SER A 25 7.39 -4.10 13.98
N VAL A 26 7.51 -5.28 13.34
CA VAL A 26 6.69 -6.46 13.66
C VAL A 26 7.56 -7.59 14.19
N ILE A 27 8.77 -7.77 13.64
CA ILE A 27 9.66 -8.89 13.94
C ILE A 27 11.06 -8.37 14.27
N HIS A 28 11.50 -8.60 15.49
CA HIS A 28 12.88 -8.32 15.90
C HIS A 28 13.85 -9.34 15.27
N HIS A 29 14.51 -8.98 14.17
CA HIS A 29 15.37 -9.89 13.40
C HIS A 29 16.80 -9.37 13.24
N ARG A 30 17.78 -10.08 13.80
CA ARG A 30 19.20 -9.68 13.85
C ARG A 30 19.81 -9.35 12.49
N MET A 31 19.48 -10.12 11.44
CA MET A 31 20.01 -9.89 10.10
C MET A 31 19.51 -8.57 9.49
N VAL A 32 18.25 -8.21 9.75
CA VAL A 32 17.65 -6.97 9.24
C VAL A 32 18.18 -5.76 10.02
N LEU A 33 18.45 -5.92 11.32
CA LEU A 33 19.15 -4.90 12.12
C LEU A 33 20.57 -4.63 11.58
N ALA A 34 21.24 -5.65 11.05
CA ALA A 34 22.54 -5.50 10.39
C ALA A 34 22.45 -4.94 8.95
N GLY A 35 21.26 -4.51 8.51
CA GLY A 35 21.05 -3.96 7.16
C GLY A 35 20.94 -5.01 6.05
N ASN A 36 20.80 -6.30 6.40
CA ASN A 36 20.71 -7.39 5.44
C ASN A 36 19.29 -7.96 5.33
N HIS A 37 18.97 -8.53 4.17
CA HIS A 37 17.65 -9.09 3.87
C HIS A 37 17.65 -10.63 3.96
N PRO A 38 16.85 -11.24 4.84
CA PRO A 38 16.74 -12.70 4.94
C PRO A 38 16.25 -13.34 3.63
N ARG A 39 16.68 -14.57 3.36
CA ARG A 39 16.17 -15.39 2.24
C ARG A 39 15.15 -16.44 2.68
N SER A 40 14.51 -16.23 3.83
CA SER A 40 13.46 -17.14 4.29
C SER A 40 12.19 -16.96 3.44
N HIS A 41 11.41 -18.04 3.30
CA HIS A 41 10.14 -18.00 2.60
C HIS A 41 9.21 -16.91 3.14
N PHE A 42 9.12 -16.80 4.48
CA PHE A 42 8.32 -15.76 5.13
C PHE A 42 8.77 -14.33 4.76
N TYR A 43 10.08 -14.08 4.70
CA TYR A 43 10.57 -12.77 4.28
C TYR A 43 10.23 -12.49 2.81
N GLY A 44 10.27 -13.51 1.95
CA GLY A 44 9.83 -13.41 0.56
C GLY A 44 8.37 -12.99 0.43
N GLU A 45 7.46 -13.66 1.14
CA GLU A 45 6.03 -13.29 1.16
C GLU A 45 5.82 -11.85 1.67
N PHE A 46 6.53 -11.47 2.74
CA PHE A 46 6.52 -10.11 3.24
C PHE A 46 6.98 -9.09 2.19
N LEU A 47 8.04 -9.40 1.44
CA LEU A 47 8.53 -8.53 0.36
C LEU A 47 7.51 -8.39 -0.79
N GLY A 48 6.74 -9.44 -1.07
CA GLY A 48 5.62 -9.39 -2.02
C GLY A 48 4.60 -8.33 -1.62
N LEU A 49 4.15 -8.36 -0.36
CA LEU A 49 3.25 -7.34 0.18
C LEU A 49 3.89 -5.94 0.20
N ALA A 50 5.13 -5.84 0.68
CA ALA A 50 5.85 -4.57 0.75
C ALA A 50 5.99 -3.92 -0.64
N LYS A 51 6.22 -4.72 -1.68
CA LYS A 51 6.29 -4.27 -3.07
C LYS A 51 4.95 -3.72 -3.55
N ALA A 52 3.83 -4.39 -3.25
CA ALA A 52 2.50 -3.91 -3.62
C ALA A 52 2.21 -2.54 -2.99
N VAL A 53 2.49 -2.39 -1.69
CA VAL A 53 2.33 -1.12 -0.97
C VAL A 53 3.27 -0.04 -1.53
N TRP A 54 4.52 -0.39 -1.84
CA TRP A 54 5.49 0.53 -2.43
C TRP A 54 5.01 1.08 -3.78
N LEU A 55 4.55 0.19 -4.67
CA LEU A 55 4.06 0.59 -5.99
C LEU A 55 2.79 1.43 -5.88
N LEU A 56 1.89 1.12 -4.94
CA LEU A 56 0.71 1.95 -4.68
C LEU A 56 1.11 3.37 -4.26
N HIS A 57 2.12 3.51 -3.40
CA HIS A 57 2.63 4.82 -2.99
C HIS A 57 3.25 5.59 -4.16
N LEU A 58 4.04 4.92 -5.00
CA LEU A 58 4.58 5.52 -6.22
C LEU A 58 3.48 5.97 -7.19
N LEU A 59 2.44 5.14 -7.36
CA LEU A 59 1.29 5.47 -8.20
C LEU A 59 0.58 6.72 -7.67
N ALA A 60 0.31 6.78 -6.37
CA ALA A 60 -0.33 7.95 -5.76
C ALA A 60 0.47 9.24 -6.02
N PHE A 61 1.80 9.20 -5.95
CA PHE A 61 2.64 10.35 -6.28
C PHE A 61 2.74 10.69 -7.76
N SER A 62 2.45 9.73 -8.65
CA SER A 62 2.49 9.96 -10.10
C SER A 62 1.24 10.67 -10.64
N LEU A 63 0.18 10.72 -9.84
CA LEU A 63 -1.08 11.36 -10.20
C LEU A 63 -1.04 12.86 -9.85
N ASP A 64 -1.53 13.68 -10.78
CA ASP A 64 -1.73 15.12 -10.60
C ASP A 64 -3.18 15.49 -10.98
N PRO A 65 -4.04 15.90 -10.02
CA PRO A 65 -3.72 16.11 -8.61
C PRO A 65 -3.49 14.79 -7.85
N SER A 66 -2.75 14.87 -6.74
CA SER A 66 -2.55 13.71 -5.87
C SER A 66 -3.90 13.15 -5.37
N PRO A 67 -4.07 11.82 -5.33
CA PRO A 67 -5.33 11.21 -4.94
C PRO A 67 -5.62 11.54 -3.47
N SER A 68 -6.78 12.08 -3.21
CA SER A 68 -7.29 12.36 -1.86
C SER A 68 -8.34 11.33 -1.48
N HIS A 69 -8.22 10.75 -0.28
CA HIS A 69 -9.30 9.99 0.32
C HIS A 69 -10.27 10.96 0.97
N TYR A 70 -11.54 10.93 0.55
CA TYR A 70 -12.61 11.70 1.17
C TYR A 70 -13.48 10.76 1.99
N GLU A 71 -13.55 11.01 3.29
CA GLU A 71 -14.47 10.31 4.19
C GLU A 71 -15.61 11.26 4.54
N ALA A 72 -16.85 10.83 4.29
CA ALA A 72 -18.01 11.61 4.70
C ALA A 72 -18.23 11.43 6.21
N ASN A 73 -18.52 12.52 6.93
CA ASN A 73 -18.87 12.44 8.34
C ASN A 73 -20.13 11.57 8.55
N CYS A 74 -20.22 10.93 9.71
CA CYS A 74 -21.44 10.22 10.09
C CYS A 74 -22.65 11.17 10.05
N GLY A 75 -23.73 10.76 9.36
CA GLY A 75 -24.92 11.58 9.15
C GLY A 75 -24.82 12.61 8.00
N ALA A 76 -23.71 12.62 7.24
CA ALA A 76 -23.64 13.41 6.02
C ALA A 76 -24.63 12.89 4.97
N GLU A 77 -25.35 13.81 4.33
CA GLU A 77 -26.26 13.49 3.23
C GLU A 77 -25.49 13.13 1.97
N PHE A 78 -25.97 12.11 1.25
CA PHE A 78 -25.39 11.70 -0.02
C PHE A 78 -25.64 12.75 -1.10
N HIS A 79 -24.58 13.21 -1.78
CA HIS A 79 -24.70 14.16 -2.86
C HIS A 79 -24.22 13.54 -4.18
N SER A 80 -25.15 13.12 -5.05
CA SER A 80 -24.86 12.38 -6.29
C SER A 80 -23.95 13.13 -7.29
N GLN A 81 -23.87 14.46 -7.20
CA GLN A 81 -22.97 15.26 -8.02
C GLN A 81 -21.49 15.16 -7.60
N TYR A 82 -21.21 14.82 -6.34
CA TYR A 82 -19.85 14.79 -5.78
C TYR A 82 -19.46 13.43 -5.19
N MET A 83 -20.40 12.49 -5.08
CA MET A 83 -20.23 11.18 -4.46
C MET A 83 -20.76 10.08 -5.38
N GLU A 84 -20.06 8.95 -5.43
CA GLU A 84 -20.52 7.74 -6.12
C GLU A 84 -20.91 6.67 -5.09
N SER A 85 -22.05 6.00 -5.32
CA SER A 85 -22.47 4.88 -4.48
C SER A 85 -21.62 3.64 -4.78
N VAL A 86 -20.97 3.09 -3.75
CA VAL A 86 -20.29 1.78 -3.82
C VAL A 86 -21.28 0.62 -4.03
N VAL A 87 -22.55 0.82 -3.66
CA VAL A 87 -23.62 -0.13 -3.93
C VAL A 87 -24.12 0.10 -5.36
N ARG A 88 -23.97 -0.91 -6.22
CA ARG A 88 -24.50 -0.88 -7.59
C ARG A 88 -25.94 -1.37 -7.57
N PHE A 89 -26.89 -0.45 -7.70
CA PHE A 89 -28.30 -0.80 -7.90
C PHE A 89 -28.52 -1.19 -9.36
N LEU A 90 -29.16 -2.34 -9.59
CA LEU A 90 -29.35 -2.93 -10.93
C LEU A 90 -30.08 -2.00 -11.91
N ASP A 91 -30.85 -1.03 -11.41
CA ASP A 91 -31.69 -0.14 -12.24
C ASP A 91 -31.27 1.34 -12.19
N GLY A 92 -30.09 1.68 -11.66
CA GLY A 92 -29.59 3.06 -11.63
C GLY A 92 -30.38 4.03 -10.75
N LEU A 93 -31.46 3.58 -10.10
CA LEU A 93 -32.27 4.37 -9.18
C LEU A 93 -31.65 4.31 -7.78
N VAL A 94 -30.94 5.37 -7.41
CA VAL A 94 -30.59 5.60 -5.99
C VAL A 94 -31.87 6.07 -5.29
N PRO A 95 -32.31 5.42 -4.20
CA PRO A 95 -33.49 5.88 -3.46
C PRO A 95 -33.26 7.31 -2.97
N ALA A 96 -34.25 8.19 -3.15
CA ALA A 96 -34.27 9.45 -2.44
C ALA A 96 -34.37 9.13 -0.94
N GLY A 97 -33.40 9.62 -0.16
CA GLY A 97 -33.33 9.43 1.28
C GLY A 97 -34.54 9.98 2.03
#